data_AF-A0A9D1CTQ1-F1
#
_entry.id   AF-A0A9D1CTQ1-F1
#
_cell.length_a   1.000
_cell.length_b   1.000
_cell.length_c   1.000
_cell.angle_alpha   90.00
_cell.angle_beta   90.00
_cell.angle_gamma   90.00
#
_symmetry.space_group_name_H-M   'P 1'
#
loop_
_entity.id
_entity.type
_entity.pdbx_description
1 polymer ?
#
loop_
_entity_poly.entity_id
_entity_poly.type
_entity_poly.pdbx_seq_one_letter_code
_entity_poly.pdbx_strand_id
1 'polypeptide(L)'
;MQPGIQLSSTVRIALIIAVIAAAIIILHIISRSEKFPRSPRKYTLLCLAVLLAGFAGLFVLSRGGLDPRELPGFKPFAAGELSAAAEAVEDSVALEYSSGEASGAELTEFGVVFENGEFSRMDFTAALSGGDEAWSRSFRIVTPDNRLASDRRVMLNPGSAGGVIPVESLSAALSALEAANWDDALAPGGEGLLSLSLERMKYSPAELSGSVYVLDPSGLSSADAYPLEVEMPVLTVDQDGALSYILINM
;
A
#
# COMPACT_ATOMS: atom_id res chain seq x y z
N MET A 1 10.71 -19.45 1.48
CA MET A 1 11.19 -18.74 0.28
C MET A 1 10.59 -19.40 -0.96
N GLN A 2 9.53 -18.83 -1.52
CA GLN A 2 8.98 -19.29 -2.80
C GLN A 2 9.68 -18.52 -3.93
N PRO A 3 10.26 -19.20 -4.95
CA PRO A 3 10.85 -18.53 -6.09
C PRO A 3 9.71 -18.06 -7.01
N GLY A 4 9.22 -16.83 -6.79
CA GLY A 4 8.35 -16.14 -7.73
C GLY A 4 9.18 -15.50 -8.83
N ILE A 5 8.89 -15.81 -10.09
CA ILE A 5 9.53 -15.17 -11.24
C ILE A 5 9.01 -13.73 -11.32
N GLN A 6 9.89 -12.75 -11.13
CA GLN A 6 9.57 -11.32 -11.14
C GLN A 6 9.54 -10.80 -12.59
N LEU A 7 8.35 -10.40 -13.07
CA LEU A 7 8.13 -9.95 -14.45
C LEU A 7 7.16 -8.77 -14.44
N SER A 8 7.45 -7.72 -15.22
CA SER A 8 6.51 -6.60 -15.39
C SER A 8 5.17 -7.09 -16.00
N SER A 9 4.07 -6.37 -15.76
CA SER A 9 2.74 -6.76 -16.26
C SER A 9 2.72 -7.00 -17.77
N THR A 10 3.42 -6.17 -18.54
CA THR A 10 3.55 -6.32 -20.01
C THR A 10 4.30 -7.59 -20.38
N VAL A 11 5.42 -7.88 -19.71
CA VAL A 11 6.22 -9.08 -19.97
C VAL A 11 5.47 -10.34 -19.53
N ARG A 12 4.71 -10.27 -18.44
CA ARG A 12 3.86 -11.36 -17.95
C ARG A 12 2.75 -11.70 -18.95
N ILE A 13 2.06 -10.69 -19.50
CA ILE A 13 1.07 -10.87 -20.56
C ILE A 13 1.73 -11.48 -21.81
N ALA A 14 2.89 -10.96 -22.23
CA ALA A 14 3.64 -11.50 -23.36
C ALA A 14 4.02 -12.97 -23.15
N LEU A 15 4.46 -13.35 -21.94
CA LEU A 15 4.78 -14.73 -21.59
C LEU A 15 3.56 -15.65 -21.54
N ILE A 16 2.42 -15.17 -21.03
CA ILE A 16 1.15 -15.92 -21.08
C ILE A 16 0.79 -16.24 -22.54
N ILE A 17 0.84 -15.23 -23.42
CA ILE A 17 0.56 -15.39 -24.85
C ILE A 17 1.56 -16.37 -25.48
N ALA A 18 2.85 -16.24 -25.17
CA ALA A 18 3.90 -17.13 -25.68
C ALA A 18 3.71 -18.59 -25.25
N VAL A 19 3.34 -18.84 -23.99
CA VAL A 19 3.06 -20.19 -23.46
C VAL A 19 1.85 -20.80 -24.16
N ILE A 20 0.77 -20.03 -24.34
CA ILE A 20 -0.43 -20.48 -25.05
C ILE A 20 -0.09 -20.81 -26.52
N ALA A 21 0.62 -19.91 -27.20
CA ALA A 21 1.02 -20.10 -28.60
C ALA A 21 1.91 -21.34 -28.76
N ALA A 22 2.89 -21.53 -27.87
CA ALA A 22 3.76 -22.71 -27.87
C ALA A 22 2.97 -24.01 -27.66
N ALA A 23 2.01 -24.04 -26.72
CA ALA A 23 1.17 -25.20 -26.49
C ALA A 23 0.33 -25.57 -27.72
N ILE A 24 -0.27 -24.57 -28.38
CA ILE A 24 -1.04 -24.76 -29.62
C ILE A 24 -0.16 -25.30 -30.75
N ILE A 25 1.03 -24.71 -30.95
CA ILE A 25 1.98 -25.14 -31.99
C ILE A 25 2.41 -26.59 -31.75
N ILE A 26 2.75 -26.95 -30.50
CA ILE A 26 3.15 -28.31 -30.14
C ILE A 26 2.00 -29.30 -30.39
N LEU A 27 0.76 -28.96 -30.00
CA LEU A 27 -0.42 -29.78 -30.28
C LEU A 27 -0.65 -29.96 -31.79
N HIS A 28 -0.44 -28.91 -32.58
CA HIS A 28 -0.58 -28.95 -34.03
C HIS A 28 0.49 -29.84 -34.70
N ILE A 29 1.74 -29.77 -34.21
CA ILE A 29 2.83 -30.64 -34.69
C ILE A 29 2.55 -32.10 -34.34
N ILE A 30 2.06 -32.37 -33.12
CA ILE A 30 1.71 -33.72 -32.67
C ILE A 30 0.52 -34.27 -33.48
N SER A 31 -0.49 -33.45 -33.79
CA SER A 31 -1.66 -33.87 -34.58
C SER A 31 -1.34 -34.17 -36.04
N ARG A 32 -0.39 -33.45 -36.65
CA ARG A 32 0.09 -33.72 -38.01
C ARG A 32 1.17 -34.79 -38.11
N SER A 33 1.68 -35.29 -36.99
CA SER A 33 2.82 -36.20 -37.01
C SER A 33 2.40 -37.62 -37.42
N GLU A 34 2.93 -38.06 -38.57
CA GLU A 34 2.80 -39.44 -39.08
C GLU A 34 3.48 -40.50 -38.20
N LYS A 35 4.16 -40.10 -37.12
CA LYS A 35 4.82 -41.03 -36.17
C LYS A 35 3.87 -41.62 -35.13
N PHE A 36 2.67 -41.05 -34.95
CA PHE A 36 1.70 -41.50 -33.93
C PHE A 36 0.49 -42.35 -34.39
N PRO A 37 0.33 -42.81 -35.66
CA PRO A 37 -0.92 -43.43 -36.12
C PRO A 37 -1.23 -44.81 -35.51
N ARG A 38 -0.37 -45.38 -34.65
CA ARG A 38 -0.55 -46.73 -34.08
C ARG A 38 -0.84 -46.80 -32.59
N SER A 39 -0.94 -45.69 -31.87
CA SER A 39 -1.26 -45.74 -30.43
C SER A 39 -2.03 -44.51 -29.94
N PRO A 40 -3.38 -44.54 -29.97
CA PRO A 40 -4.21 -43.41 -29.53
C PRO A 40 -3.90 -42.99 -28.08
N ARG A 41 -3.56 -43.95 -27.21
CA ARG A 41 -3.17 -43.67 -25.82
C ARG A 41 -1.93 -42.79 -25.69
N LYS A 42 -0.91 -42.97 -26.54
CA LYS A 42 0.32 -42.15 -26.47
C LYS A 42 0.07 -40.73 -26.94
N TYR A 43 -0.79 -40.57 -27.95
CA TYR A 43 -1.24 -39.26 -28.42
C TYR A 43 -1.97 -38.50 -27.32
N THR A 44 -2.94 -39.13 -26.65
CA THR A 44 -3.68 -38.51 -25.54
C THR A 44 -2.76 -38.14 -24.36
N LEU A 45 -1.79 -39.00 -24.01
CA LEU A 45 -0.83 -38.72 -22.94
C LEU A 45 0.09 -37.54 -23.25
N LEU A 46 0.54 -37.40 -24.51
CA LEU A 46 1.34 -36.26 -24.95
C LEU A 46 0.55 -34.94 -24.91
N CYS A 47 -0.70 -34.95 -25.39
CA CYS A 47 -1.57 -33.77 -25.31
C CYS A 47 -1.84 -33.37 -23.85
N LEU A 48 -2.08 -34.34 -22.97
CA LEU A 48 -2.27 -34.09 -21.53
C LEU A 48 -1.00 -33.50 -20.88
N ALA A 49 0.19 -34.01 -21.25
CA ALA A 49 1.45 -33.49 -20.73
C ALA A 49 1.69 -32.02 -21.14
N VAL A 50 1.37 -31.65 -22.39
CA VAL A 50 1.48 -30.27 -22.88
C VAL A 50 0.50 -29.35 -22.14
N LEU A 51 -0.73 -29.81 -21.91
CA LEU A 51 -1.74 -29.07 -21.14
C LEU A 51 -1.31 -28.85 -19.69
N LEU A 52 -0.79 -29.89 -19.02
CA LEU A 52 -0.30 -29.79 -17.64
C LEU A 52 0.91 -28.86 -17.54
N ALA A 53 1.85 -28.93 -18.48
CA ALA A 53 3.01 -28.04 -18.53
C ALA A 53 2.59 -26.59 -18.79
N GLY A 54 1.66 -26.36 -19.71
CA GLY A 54 1.09 -25.04 -19.99
C GLY A 54 0.36 -24.47 -18.77
N PHE A 55 -0.46 -25.27 -18.11
CA PHE A 55 -1.17 -24.87 -16.89
C PHE A 55 -0.20 -24.58 -15.75
N ALA A 56 0.82 -25.41 -15.52
CA ALA A 56 1.85 -25.16 -14.52
C ALA A 56 2.63 -23.87 -14.81
N GLY A 57 2.99 -23.63 -16.07
CA GLY A 57 3.64 -22.37 -16.49
C GLY A 57 2.76 -21.16 -16.25
N LEU A 58 1.48 -21.23 -16.63
CA LEU A 58 0.49 -20.17 -16.37
C LEU A 58 0.24 -19.96 -14.88
N PHE A 59 0.26 -21.02 -14.08
CA PHE A 59 0.09 -20.96 -12.63
C PHE A 59 1.28 -20.32 -11.91
N VAL A 60 2.50 -20.65 -12.34
CA VAL A 60 3.72 -19.97 -11.86
C VAL A 60 3.68 -18.49 -12.26
N LEU A 61 3.29 -18.20 -13.51
CA LEU A 61 3.10 -16.84 -13.97
C LEU A 61 1.97 -16.15 -13.21
N SER A 62 0.86 -16.81 -12.85
CA SER A 62 -0.27 -16.22 -12.11
C SER A 62 0.05 -15.98 -10.64
N ARG A 63 1.06 -16.66 -10.09
CA ARG A 63 1.59 -16.43 -8.74
C ARG A 63 2.66 -15.36 -8.64
N GLY A 64 3.16 -14.83 -9.77
CA GLY A 64 4.00 -13.63 -9.75
C GLY A 64 3.25 -12.49 -9.04
N GLY A 65 3.76 -12.07 -7.89
CA GLY A 65 3.24 -10.92 -7.17
C GLY A 65 3.34 -9.64 -8.00
N LEU A 66 2.65 -8.60 -7.54
CA LEU A 66 2.79 -7.25 -8.06
C LEU A 66 4.28 -6.84 -8.01
N ASP A 67 4.73 -6.18 -9.07
CA ASP A 67 6.07 -5.65 -9.26
C ASP A 67 6.58 -4.99 -7.97
N PRO A 68 7.52 -5.59 -7.23
CA PRO A 68 7.98 -5.00 -5.99
C PRO A 68 8.95 -3.88 -6.34
N ARG A 69 8.46 -2.64 -6.32
CA ARG A 69 9.37 -1.51 -6.32
C ARG A 69 10.10 -1.52 -4.98
N GLU A 70 11.41 -1.58 -5.04
CA GLU A 70 12.22 -1.24 -3.88
C GLU A 70 12.03 0.26 -3.68
N LEU A 71 11.53 0.65 -2.51
CA LEU A 71 11.52 2.04 -2.11
C LEU A 71 12.99 2.39 -1.78
N PRO A 72 13.66 3.23 -2.58
CA PRO A 72 15.09 3.46 -2.42
C PRO A 72 15.39 4.01 -1.03
N GLY A 73 16.28 3.35 -0.28
CA GLY A 73 16.72 3.86 1.02
C GLY A 73 15.75 3.67 2.20
N PHE A 74 14.55 3.09 1.97
CA PHE A 74 13.59 2.86 3.05
C PHE A 74 14.19 1.97 4.15
N LYS A 75 14.00 2.40 5.39
CA LYS A 75 14.33 1.65 6.60
C LYS A 75 13.12 1.63 7.53
N PRO A 76 12.83 0.51 8.19
CA PRO A 76 11.92 0.48 9.33
C PRO A 76 12.31 1.56 10.34
N PHE A 77 11.32 2.29 10.83
CA PHE A 77 11.46 3.40 11.78
C PHE A 77 10.69 3.10 13.07
N ALA A 78 11.01 3.79 14.15
CA ALA A 78 10.30 3.67 15.42
C ALA A 78 9.04 4.55 15.45
N ALA A 79 8.12 4.30 16.39
CA ALA A 79 6.92 5.13 16.56
C ALA A 79 7.25 6.61 16.80
N GLY A 80 8.33 6.93 17.50
CA GLY A 80 8.79 8.30 17.70
C GLY A 80 9.33 8.98 16.42
N GLU A 81 9.67 8.23 15.37
CA GLU A 81 10.33 8.74 14.14
C GLU A 81 9.30 8.91 12.99
N LEU A 82 8.15 9.53 13.27
CA LEU A 82 7.05 9.63 12.29
C LEU A 82 7.40 10.45 11.04
N SER A 83 8.38 11.33 11.09
CA SER A 83 8.89 12.03 9.90
C SER A 83 9.36 11.06 8.81
N ALA A 84 9.91 9.89 9.19
CA ALA A 84 10.30 8.85 8.23
C ALA A 84 9.10 8.23 7.50
N ALA A 85 7.91 8.23 8.11
CA ALA A 85 6.68 7.79 7.44
C ALA A 85 6.27 8.78 6.34
N ALA A 86 6.42 10.09 6.60
CA ALA A 86 6.15 11.13 5.60
C ALA A 86 7.11 11.02 4.41
N GLU A 87 8.41 10.89 4.66
CA GLU A 87 9.44 10.70 3.62
C GLU A 87 9.12 9.46 2.76
N ALA A 88 8.73 8.35 3.40
CA ALA A 88 8.36 7.14 2.67
C ALA A 88 7.11 7.30 1.79
N VAL A 89 6.13 8.12 2.21
CA VAL A 89 4.97 8.48 1.39
C VAL A 89 5.39 9.35 0.20
N GLU A 90 6.18 10.40 0.43
CA GLU A 90 6.68 11.31 -0.60
C GLU A 90 7.48 10.56 -1.68
N ASP A 91 8.43 9.72 -1.26
CA ASP A 91 9.24 8.90 -2.18
C ASP A 91 8.37 7.92 -2.99
N SER A 92 7.40 7.28 -2.33
CA SER A 92 6.51 6.33 -2.99
C SER A 92 5.62 6.99 -4.04
N VAL A 93 5.13 8.20 -3.75
CA VAL A 93 4.36 9.02 -4.69
C VAL A 93 5.25 9.48 -5.83
N ALA A 94 6.47 9.96 -5.56
CA ALA A 94 7.41 10.42 -6.57
C ALA A 94 7.76 9.31 -7.59
N LEU A 95 7.80 8.05 -7.17
CA LEU A 95 8.01 6.89 -8.07
C LEU A 95 6.89 6.70 -9.11
N GLU A 96 5.68 7.21 -8.87
CA GLU A 96 4.58 7.16 -9.85
C GLU A 96 4.66 8.29 -10.89
N TYR A 97 5.40 9.36 -10.63
CA TYR A 97 5.59 10.46 -11.58
C TYR A 97 6.80 10.24 -12.48
N SER A 98 6.62 10.42 -13.79
CA SER A 98 7.69 10.29 -14.78
C SER A 98 8.71 11.44 -14.74
N SER A 99 8.31 12.60 -14.21
CA SER A 99 9.14 13.79 -14.01
C SER A 99 9.72 13.90 -12.60
N GLY A 100 9.35 13.01 -11.67
CA GLY A 100 9.83 13.02 -10.28
C GLY A 100 9.19 14.06 -9.37
N GLU A 101 8.14 14.77 -9.80
CA GLU A 101 7.45 15.76 -8.96
C GLU A 101 6.14 15.17 -8.39
N ALA A 102 6.12 14.97 -7.07
CA ALA A 102 4.96 14.57 -6.29
C ALA A 102 4.00 15.73 -5.96
N SER A 103 4.27 16.94 -6.46
CA SER A 103 3.54 18.15 -6.05
C SER A 103 2.07 18.06 -6.46
N GLY A 104 1.16 18.24 -5.50
CA GLY A 104 -0.28 18.14 -5.72
C GLY A 104 -0.85 16.74 -5.58
N ALA A 105 -0.08 15.77 -5.07
CA ALA A 105 -0.64 14.52 -4.58
C ALA A 105 -1.41 14.73 -3.28
N GLU A 106 -2.53 14.04 -3.16
CA GLU A 106 -3.39 14.10 -1.98
C GLU A 106 -3.65 12.70 -1.46
N LEU A 107 -3.67 12.53 -0.15
CA LEU A 107 -3.97 11.27 0.52
C LEU A 107 -5.45 11.18 0.85
N THR A 108 -6.03 10.02 0.62
CA THR A 108 -7.39 9.70 1.07
C THR A 108 -7.40 8.82 2.31
N GLU A 109 -6.30 8.09 2.53
CA GLU A 109 -6.11 7.18 3.65
C GLU A 109 -4.62 7.11 3.95
N PHE A 110 -4.27 7.09 5.22
CA PHE A 110 -2.91 6.86 5.70
C PHE A 110 -2.98 6.08 7.01
N GLY A 111 -2.20 5.01 7.13
CA GLY A 111 -2.08 4.27 8.35
C GLY A 111 -0.72 3.61 8.51
N VAL A 112 -0.23 3.57 9.74
CA VAL A 112 1.01 2.89 10.13
C VAL A 112 0.75 2.02 11.36
N VAL A 113 1.38 0.84 11.38
CA VAL A 113 1.23 -0.17 12.42
C VAL A 113 2.59 -0.58 12.93
N PHE A 114 2.73 -0.58 14.25
CA PHE A 114 3.86 -1.09 15.00
C PHE A 114 3.41 -2.28 15.83
N GLU A 115 4.23 -3.32 15.88
CA GLU A 115 4.03 -4.51 16.70
C GLU A 115 5.25 -4.69 17.60
N ASN A 116 5.02 -4.67 18.91
CA ASN A 116 6.08 -4.76 19.93
C ASN A 116 7.20 -3.72 19.68
N GLY A 117 6.81 -2.51 19.27
CA GLY A 117 7.72 -1.37 19.13
C GLY A 117 8.49 -1.37 17.82
N GLU A 118 8.31 -2.40 16.99
CA GLU A 118 8.90 -2.49 15.66
C GLU A 118 7.86 -2.15 14.59
N PHE A 119 8.30 -1.45 13.55
CA PHE A 119 7.47 -1.22 12.37
C PHE A 119 7.00 -2.54 11.76
N SER A 120 5.68 -2.70 11.59
CA SER A 120 5.06 -3.88 10.99
C SER A 120 4.61 -3.56 9.56
N ARG A 121 3.80 -2.50 9.40
CA ARG A 121 3.18 -2.16 8.12
C ARG A 121 2.86 -0.67 8.02
N MET A 122 2.90 -0.15 6.80
CA MET A 122 2.28 1.13 6.43
C MET A 122 1.41 0.94 5.20
N ASP A 123 0.21 1.51 5.22
CA ASP A 123 -0.72 1.56 4.09
C ASP A 123 -1.13 3.00 3.85
N PHE A 124 -1.21 3.41 2.59
CA PHE A 124 -1.81 4.70 2.25
C PHE A 124 -2.35 4.68 0.82
N THR A 125 -3.33 5.53 0.58
CA THR A 125 -3.92 5.72 -0.75
C THR A 125 -3.72 7.16 -1.17
N ALA A 126 -3.05 7.35 -2.31
CA ALA A 126 -2.80 8.66 -2.88
C ALA A 126 -3.63 8.87 -4.16
N ALA A 127 -4.33 9.99 -4.24
CA ALA A 127 -4.86 10.58 -5.45
C ALA A 127 -3.75 11.41 -6.11
N LEU A 128 -3.52 11.11 -7.39
CA LEU A 128 -2.46 11.66 -8.21
C LEU A 128 -3.10 12.37 -9.39
N SER A 129 -2.71 13.62 -9.63
CA SER A 129 -3.12 14.40 -10.79
C SER A 129 -1.94 14.58 -11.75
N GLY A 130 -2.19 14.42 -13.05
CA GLY A 130 -1.18 14.58 -14.09
C GLY A 130 -1.83 15.07 -15.39
N GLY A 131 -1.79 16.39 -15.62
CA GLY A 131 -2.47 17.00 -16.77
C GLY A 131 -4.00 16.93 -16.63
N ASP A 132 -4.67 16.38 -17.64
CA ASP A 132 -6.14 16.20 -17.66
C ASP A 132 -6.58 14.87 -17.02
N GLU A 133 -5.63 14.04 -16.55
CA GLU A 133 -5.91 12.72 -15.97
C GLU A 133 -5.71 12.73 -14.45
N ALA A 134 -6.66 12.11 -13.74
CA ALA A 134 -6.56 11.85 -12.31
C ALA A 134 -6.70 10.34 -12.08
N TRP A 135 -5.82 9.79 -11.24
CA TRP A 135 -5.85 8.39 -10.85
C TRP A 135 -5.50 8.25 -9.37
N SER A 136 -5.92 7.17 -8.73
CA SER A 136 -5.41 6.84 -7.39
C SER A 136 -4.57 5.56 -7.40
N ARG A 137 -3.76 5.43 -6.35
CA ARG A 137 -2.88 4.30 -6.09
C ARG A 137 -2.91 3.96 -4.60
N SER A 138 -3.12 2.69 -4.28
CA SER A 138 -2.90 2.18 -2.93
C SER A 138 -1.49 1.62 -2.83
N PHE A 139 -0.82 1.98 -1.75
CA PHE A 139 0.53 1.56 -1.43
C PHE A 139 0.54 0.83 -0.11
N ARG A 140 1.33 -0.24 -0.04
CA ARG A 140 1.57 -1.01 1.16
C ARG A 140 3.06 -1.27 1.31
N ILE A 141 3.60 -0.98 2.48
CA ILE A 141 4.96 -1.33 2.89
C ILE A 141 4.85 -2.30 4.06
N VAL A 142 5.48 -3.48 3.96
CA VAL A 142 5.44 -4.54 4.99
C VAL A 142 6.82 -5.09 5.28
N THR A 143 7.04 -5.51 6.53
CA THR A 143 8.17 -6.36 6.92
C THR A 143 7.95 -7.82 6.49
N PRO A 144 9.01 -8.65 6.35
CA PRO A 144 10.43 -8.36 6.57
C PRO A 144 11.16 -7.80 5.33
N ASP A 145 10.52 -7.83 4.16
CA ASP A 145 11.21 -7.54 2.90
C ASP A 145 11.34 -6.03 2.63
N ASN A 146 10.66 -5.17 3.42
CA ASN A 146 10.72 -3.70 3.33
C ASN A 146 10.42 -3.18 1.91
N ARG A 147 9.58 -3.90 1.16
CA ARG A 147 9.27 -3.58 -0.23
C ARG A 147 7.96 -2.83 -0.31
N LEU A 148 7.91 -1.85 -1.21
CA LEU A 148 6.69 -1.19 -1.60
C LEU A 148 5.89 -2.11 -2.53
N ALA A 149 4.76 -2.60 -2.05
CA ALA A 149 3.74 -3.22 -2.86
C ALA A 149 2.72 -2.15 -3.25
N SER A 150 2.71 -1.74 -4.52
CA SER A 150 1.61 -0.95 -5.09
C SER A 150 0.61 -1.90 -5.74
N ASP A 151 -0.67 -1.75 -5.42
CA ASP A 151 -1.72 -2.58 -6.03
C ASP A 151 -1.94 -2.26 -7.52
N ARG A 152 -1.40 -1.12 -8.00
CA ARG A 152 -1.58 -0.52 -9.34
C ARG A 152 -3.02 -0.61 -9.86
N ARG A 153 -4.00 -0.72 -8.96
CA ARG A 153 -5.40 -0.67 -9.39
C ARG A 153 -5.68 0.78 -9.72
N VAL A 154 -6.03 1.02 -10.98
CA VAL A 154 -6.63 2.30 -11.36
C VAL A 154 -7.98 2.34 -10.67
N MET A 155 -8.12 3.08 -9.57
CA MET A 155 -9.46 3.55 -9.23
C MET A 155 -9.76 4.74 -10.13
N LEU A 156 -10.85 4.59 -10.88
CA LEU A 156 -11.42 5.67 -11.67
C LEU A 156 -12.22 6.55 -10.70
N ASN A 157 -11.86 7.84 -10.65
CA ASN A 157 -12.43 8.89 -9.80
C ASN A 157 -12.17 8.74 -8.29
N PRO A 158 -11.20 9.50 -7.72
CA PRO A 158 -11.11 9.71 -6.26
C PRO A 158 -12.27 10.58 -5.72
N GLY A 159 -13.12 11.11 -6.61
CA GLY A 159 -14.22 11.99 -6.23
C GLY A 159 -15.32 11.27 -5.45
N SER A 160 -15.46 11.63 -4.18
CA SER A 160 -16.70 11.81 -3.39
C SER A 160 -16.80 11.07 -2.03
N ALA A 161 -15.76 10.38 -1.57
CA ALA A 161 -15.80 9.71 -0.27
C ALA A 161 -14.59 10.08 0.60
N GLY A 162 -14.76 11.08 1.47
CA GLY A 162 -13.78 11.45 2.50
C GLY A 162 -12.81 12.53 2.03
N GLY A 163 -12.57 13.50 2.90
CA GLY A 163 -11.76 14.66 2.57
C GLY A 163 -10.30 14.28 2.31
N VAL A 164 -9.75 14.84 1.24
CA VAL A 164 -8.36 14.69 0.84
C VAL A 164 -7.41 15.44 1.79
N ILE A 165 -6.22 14.89 2.01
CA ILE A 165 -5.16 15.48 2.83
C ILE A 165 -3.92 15.69 1.95
N PRO A 166 -3.48 16.93 1.70
CA PRO A 166 -2.25 17.17 0.94
C PRO A 166 -1.06 16.46 1.60
N VAL A 167 -0.18 15.84 0.81
CA VAL A 167 1.01 15.14 1.35
C VAL A 167 1.88 16.09 2.19
N GLU A 168 2.02 17.35 1.77
CA GLU A 168 2.73 18.38 2.54
C GLU A 168 2.12 18.61 3.93
N SER A 169 0.79 18.56 4.05
CA SER A 169 0.09 18.71 5.34
C SER A 169 0.31 17.50 6.23
N LEU A 170 0.36 16.28 5.68
CA LEU A 170 0.77 15.09 6.43
C LEU A 170 2.20 15.25 6.96
N SER A 171 3.14 15.62 6.08
CA SER A 171 4.55 15.77 6.41
C SER A 171 4.77 16.76 7.56
N ALA A 172 4.10 17.91 7.50
CA ALA A 172 4.09 18.89 8.58
C ALA A 172 3.51 18.33 9.88
N ALA A 173 2.37 17.64 9.82
CA ALA A 173 1.70 17.09 11.01
C ALA A 173 2.53 16.01 11.70
N LEU A 174 3.09 15.06 10.95
CA LEU A 174 3.94 14.00 11.50
C LEU A 174 5.22 14.56 12.13
N SER A 175 5.84 15.55 11.47
CA SER A 175 7.02 16.25 12.01
C SER A 175 6.70 17.00 13.31
N ALA A 176 5.54 17.65 13.38
CA ALA A 176 5.10 18.35 14.58
C ALA A 176 4.78 17.39 15.75
N LEU A 177 4.24 16.21 15.47
CA LEU A 177 4.03 15.16 16.47
C LEU A 177 5.34 14.61 17.03
N GLU A 178 6.29 14.31 16.15
CA GLU A 178 7.64 13.88 16.53
C GLU A 178 8.31 14.95 17.42
N ALA A 179 8.26 16.22 17.02
CA ALA A 179 8.80 17.31 17.84
C ALA A 179 8.10 17.48 19.21
N ALA A 180 6.86 17.01 19.34
CA ALA A 180 6.10 17.03 20.58
C ALA A 180 6.31 15.78 21.46
N ASN A 181 7.15 14.82 21.05
CA ASN A 181 7.34 13.52 21.71
C ASN A 181 5.99 12.84 22.00
N TRP A 182 5.14 12.75 20.97
CA TRP A 182 3.78 12.23 21.10
C TRP A 182 3.71 10.81 21.68
N ASP A 183 4.71 9.98 21.38
CA ASP A 183 4.78 8.57 21.75
C ASP A 183 4.99 8.39 23.25
N ASP A 184 5.76 9.26 23.90
CA ASP A 184 5.87 9.31 25.36
C ASP A 184 4.52 9.60 26.03
N ALA A 185 3.68 10.40 25.37
CA ALA A 185 2.38 10.81 25.90
C ALA A 185 1.25 9.80 25.61
N LEU A 186 1.30 9.12 24.47
CA LEU A 186 0.16 8.37 23.92
C LEU A 186 0.44 6.88 23.69
N ALA A 187 1.71 6.48 23.61
CA ALA A 187 2.11 5.09 23.42
C ALA A 187 3.26 4.68 24.37
N PRO A 188 3.16 4.96 25.68
CA PRO A 188 4.27 4.71 26.59
C PRO A 188 4.51 3.19 26.72
N GLY A 189 5.72 2.76 26.37
CA GLY A 189 6.19 1.42 26.70
C GLY A 189 6.36 0.43 25.56
N GLY A 190 6.05 0.78 24.30
CA GLY A 190 6.48 0.06 23.09
C GLY A 190 6.07 -1.42 22.96
N GLU A 191 5.46 -2.05 23.95
CA GLU A 191 4.96 -3.42 23.85
C GLU A 191 3.52 -3.41 23.33
N GLY A 192 3.13 -4.45 22.57
CA GLY A 192 1.77 -4.59 22.04
C GLY A 192 1.57 -4.06 20.62
N LEU A 193 0.30 -3.93 20.22
CA LEU A 193 -0.09 -3.42 18.91
C LEU A 193 -0.37 -1.92 19.03
N LEU A 194 0.33 -1.14 18.22
CA LEU A 194 0.11 0.30 18.07
C LEU A 194 -0.25 0.58 16.61
N SER A 195 -1.38 1.23 16.38
CA SER A 195 -1.76 1.69 15.05
C SER A 195 -2.09 3.17 15.06
N LEU A 196 -1.66 3.87 14.01
CA LEU A 196 -2.04 5.23 13.74
C LEU A 196 -2.77 5.27 12.40
N SER A 197 -3.92 5.95 12.36
CA SER A 197 -4.70 6.18 11.14
C SER A 197 -5.03 7.66 11.01
N LEU A 198 -4.69 8.27 9.89
CA LEU A 198 -5.03 9.65 9.59
C LEU A 198 -6.19 9.70 8.61
N GLU A 199 -7.27 10.34 9.03
CA GLU A 199 -8.47 10.53 8.22
C GLU A 199 -8.97 11.97 8.34
N ARG A 200 -9.56 12.50 7.27
CA ARG A 200 -10.33 13.74 7.35
C ARG A 200 -11.77 13.39 7.70
N MET A 201 -12.18 13.72 8.92
CA MET A 201 -13.51 13.41 9.42
C MET A 201 -14.19 14.65 9.98
N LYS A 202 -15.53 14.63 9.97
CA LYS A 202 -16.31 15.57 10.75
C LYS A 202 -16.17 15.18 12.22
N TYR A 203 -15.35 15.92 12.96
CA TYR A 203 -15.16 15.68 14.38
C TYR A 203 -16.46 16.03 15.14
N SER A 204 -16.93 15.11 15.99
CA SER A 204 -18.04 15.35 16.92
C SER A 204 -17.65 14.85 18.33
N PRO A 205 -17.58 15.74 19.34
CA PRO A 205 -17.22 15.37 20.71
C PRO A 205 -18.12 14.29 21.33
N ALA A 206 -19.37 14.22 20.88
CA ALA A 206 -20.36 13.28 21.43
C ALA A 206 -20.18 11.84 20.96
N GLU A 207 -19.40 11.63 19.89
CA GLU A 207 -19.28 10.33 19.20
C GLU A 207 -17.95 9.62 19.47
N LEU A 208 -16.98 10.29 20.11
CA LEU A 208 -15.66 9.72 20.37
C LEU A 208 -15.61 9.02 21.73
N SER A 209 -15.13 7.78 21.72
CA SER A 209 -14.84 6.99 22.90
C SER A 209 -13.32 6.88 23.08
N GLY A 210 -12.68 7.95 23.56
CA GLY A 210 -11.23 7.99 23.75
C GLY A 210 -10.72 9.32 24.31
N SER A 211 -9.43 9.40 24.57
CA SER A 211 -8.77 10.65 24.96
C SER A 211 -8.60 11.57 23.75
N VAL A 212 -8.83 12.86 23.92
CA VAL A 212 -8.69 13.84 22.82
C VAL A 212 -7.50 14.75 23.09
N TYR A 213 -6.71 14.98 22.05
CA TYR A 213 -5.54 15.84 22.03
C TYR A 213 -5.64 16.81 20.86
N VAL A 214 -5.00 17.97 21.00
CA VAL A 214 -4.90 18.97 19.95
C VAL A 214 -3.42 19.18 19.67
N LEU A 215 -3.05 19.06 18.41
CA LEU A 215 -1.76 19.46 17.89
C LEU A 215 -1.92 20.83 17.24
N ASP A 216 -1.26 21.84 17.82
CA ASP A 216 -1.19 23.18 17.28
C ASP A 216 0.27 23.67 17.23
N PRO A 217 0.57 24.87 16.71
CA PRO A 217 1.95 25.37 16.63
C PRO A 217 2.69 25.49 17.98
N SER A 218 1.97 25.44 19.11
CA SER A 218 2.54 25.46 20.46
C SER A 218 2.85 24.07 21.03
N GLY A 219 2.36 23.01 20.37
CA GLY A 219 2.65 21.62 20.69
C GLY A 219 1.41 20.75 20.84
N LEU A 220 1.62 19.57 21.43
CA LEU A 220 0.55 18.61 21.72
C LEU A 220 -0.01 18.85 23.13
N SER A 221 -1.32 19.05 23.24
CA SER A 221 -2.00 19.23 24.53
C SER A 221 -3.26 18.39 24.62
N SER A 222 -3.60 17.92 25.82
CA SER A 222 -4.88 17.23 26.06
C SER A 222 -6.02 18.25 26.01
N ALA A 223 -7.10 17.88 25.33
CA ALA A 223 -8.31 18.67 25.26
C ALA A 223 -9.47 17.90 25.89
N ASP A 224 -10.00 18.42 27.00
CA ASP A 224 -11.18 17.84 27.67
C ASP A 224 -12.42 17.87 26.76
N ALA A 225 -12.48 18.82 25.81
CA ALA A 225 -13.40 18.84 24.68
C ALA A 225 -12.95 19.89 23.66
N TYR A 226 -12.80 19.51 22.38
CA TYR A 226 -12.79 20.49 21.29
C TYR A 226 -14.24 20.93 21.04
N PRO A 227 -14.62 22.21 21.20
CA PRO A 227 -16.02 22.60 21.37
C PRO A 227 -16.82 22.72 20.06
N LEU A 228 -16.21 22.48 18.91
CA LEU A 228 -16.82 22.75 17.61
C LEU A 228 -16.84 21.50 16.74
N GLU A 229 -18.00 21.20 16.16
CA GLU A 229 -18.10 20.25 15.05
C GLU A 229 -17.42 20.87 13.83
N VAL A 230 -16.23 20.35 13.50
CA VAL A 230 -15.42 20.87 12.39
C VAL A 230 -14.88 19.68 11.60
N GLU A 231 -14.86 19.82 10.29
CA GLU A 231 -14.18 18.87 9.41
C GLU A 231 -12.68 19.19 9.42
N MET A 232 -11.89 18.28 9.95
CA MET A 232 -10.44 18.45 10.09
C MET A 232 -9.71 17.11 9.97
N PRO A 233 -8.40 17.12 9.69
CA PRO A 233 -7.57 15.93 9.80
C PRO A 233 -7.49 15.48 11.26
N VAL A 234 -7.82 14.22 11.51
CA VAL A 234 -7.77 13.58 12.82
C VAL A 234 -6.86 12.36 12.72
N LEU A 235 -5.81 12.34 13.53
CA LEU A 235 -4.97 11.16 13.70
C LEU A 235 -5.54 10.34 14.85
N THR A 236 -6.05 9.16 14.54
CA THR A 236 -6.46 8.17 15.54
C THR A 236 -5.25 7.32 15.90
N VAL A 237 -4.97 7.23 17.19
CA VAL A 237 -3.95 6.36 17.78
C VAL A 237 -4.69 5.27 18.55
N ASP A 238 -4.47 4.02 18.19
CA ASP A 238 -4.98 2.84 18.88
C ASP A 238 -3.82 2.05 19.45
N GLN A 239 -3.73 1.98 20.77
CA GLN A 239 -2.78 1.15 21.50
C GLN A 239 -3.53 0.04 22.24
N ASP A 240 -3.46 -1.18 21.73
CA ASP A 240 -4.13 -2.37 22.29
C ASP A 240 -5.64 -2.16 22.60
N GLY A 241 -6.33 -1.39 21.77
CA GLY A 241 -7.76 -1.04 21.90
C GLY A 241 -8.03 0.24 22.70
N ALA A 242 -7.00 0.89 23.25
CA ALA A 242 -7.12 2.21 23.86
C ALA A 242 -7.00 3.29 22.78
N LEU A 243 -8.12 3.98 22.52
CA LEU A 243 -8.21 5.00 21.49
C LEU A 243 -7.85 6.38 22.02
N SER A 244 -6.97 7.07 21.29
CA SER A 244 -6.68 8.50 21.43
C SER A 244 -6.85 9.18 20.08
N TYR A 245 -7.37 10.41 20.09
CA TYR A 245 -7.63 11.19 18.89
C TYR A 245 -6.82 12.48 18.94
N ILE A 246 -6.00 12.73 17.93
CA ILE A 246 -5.24 13.97 17.80
C ILE A 246 -5.85 14.81 16.69
N LEU A 247 -6.40 15.95 17.09
CA LEU A 247 -6.93 16.96 16.19
C LEU A 247 -5.77 17.81 15.68
N ILE A 248 -5.52 17.76 14.37
CA ILE A 248 -4.44 18.51 13.75
C ILE A 248 -4.96 19.90 13.38
N ASN A 249 -4.54 20.90 14.15
CA ASN A 249 -4.91 22.30 13.99
C ASN A 249 -3.66 23.13 13.67
N MET A 250 -3.14 22.97 12.46
CA MET A 250 -1.96 23.68 11.95
C MET A 250 -2.27 24.57 10.76
#